data_AF-A0A8B2HZ31-F1
#
_entry.id   AF-A0A8B2HZ31-F1
#
_cell.length_a   1.000
_cell.length_b   1.000
_cell.length_c   1.000
_cell.angle_alpha   90.00
_cell.angle_beta   90.00
_cell.angle_gamma   90.00
#
_symmetry.space_group_name_H-M   'P 1'
#
loop_
_entity.id
_entity.type
_entity.pdbx_description
1 polymer ?
#
loop_
_entity_poly.entity_id
_entity_poly.type
_entity_poly.pdbx_seq_one_letter_code
_entity_poly.pdbx_strand_id
1 'polypeptide(L)' 'MNLEKEASAELACEDAIILDKQRFGRVRTSLMKHLRSEYGEEIANRVLARINKRASKGSKEMRDSLKRPQLEFDFH' A
#
# COMPACT_ATOMS: atom_id res chain seq x y z
N MET A 1 -9.57 -15.79 17.37
CA MET A 1 -9.05 -14.59 16.69
C MET A 1 -8.35 -15.07 15.42
N ASN A 2 -8.86 -14.73 14.23
CA ASN A 2 -8.37 -15.27 12.96
C ASN A 2 -7.24 -14.38 12.41
N LEU A 3 -6.00 -14.65 12.86
CA LEU A 3 -4.78 -13.95 12.41
C LEU A 3 -4.64 -13.91 10.87
N GLU A 4 -5.13 -14.93 10.17
CA GLU A 4 -5.02 -15.05 8.71
C GLU A 4 -5.86 -14.01 7.95
N LYS A 5 -7.02 -13.60 8.52
CA LYS A 5 -7.86 -12.56 7.91
C LYS A 5 -7.25 -11.18 8.04
N GLU A 6 -6.66 -10.89 9.19
CA GLU A 6 -5.97 -9.61 9.44
C GLU A 6 -4.70 -9.50 8.59
N ALA A 7 -3.90 -10.57 8.48
CA ALA A 7 -2.71 -10.58 7.63
C ALA A 7 -3.06 -10.39 6.14
N SER A 8 -4.14 -11.01 5.66
CA SER A 8 -4.60 -10.84 4.27
C SER A 8 -5.13 -9.43 4.01
N ALA A 9 -5.86 -8.85 4.96
CA ALA A 9 -6.33 -7.47 4.91
C ALA A 9 -5.18 -6.45 4.92
N GLU A 10 -4.15 -6.68 5.73
CA GLU A 10 -2.94 -5.85 5.76
C GLU A 10 -2.20 -5.87 4.41
N LEU A 11 -2.08 -7.04 3.79
CA LEU A 11 -1.43 -7.21 2.48
C LEU A 11 -2.20 -6.51 1.35
N ALA A 12 -3.52 -6.68 1.29
CA ALA A 12 -4.36 -6.02 0.28
C ALA A 12 -4.36 -4.48 0.45
N CYS A 13 -4.43 -3.99 1.68
CA CYS A 13 -4.26 -2.57 1.98
C CYS A 13 -2.88 -2.06 1.53
N GLU A 14 -1.82 -2.84 1.74
CA GLU A 14 -0.46 -2.41 1.41
C GLU A 14 -0.27 -2.26 -0.10
N ASP A 15 -0.74 -3.23 -0.88
CA ASP A 15 -0.64 -3.22 -2.33
C ASP A 15 -1.40 -2.04 -2.96
N ALA A 16 -2.65 -1.82 -2.53
CA ALA A 16 -3.47 -0.71 -3.01
C ALA A 16 -2.84 0.66 -2.72
N ILE A 17 -2.27 0.85 -1.52
CA ILE A 17 -1.63 2.11 -1.13
C ILE A 17 -0.31 2.32 -1.90
N ILE A 18 0.47 1.26 -2.13
CA ILE A 18 1.70 1.33 -2.93
C ILE A 18 1.38 1.70 -4.37
N LEU A 19 0.39 1.05 -4.99
CA LEU A 19 -0.06 1.35 -6.35
C LEU A 19 -0.47 2.82 -6.51
N ASP A 20 -1.24 3.35 -5.56
CA ASP A 20 -1.69 4.75 -5.61
C ASP A 20 -0.51 5.73 -5.45
N LYS A 21 0.45 5.41 -4.57
CA LYS A 21 1.70 6.17 -4.44
C LYS A 21 2.60 6.07 -5.66
N GLN A 22 2.69 4.92 -6.33
CA GLN A 22 3.44 4.77 -7.57
C GLN A 22 2.80 5.61 -8.68
N ARG A 23 1.47 5.53 -8.82
CA ARG A 23 0.73 6.16 -9.92
C ARG A 23 0.61 7.67 -9.76
N PHE A 24 0.37 8.16 -8.54
CA PHE A 24 0.07 9.58 -8.30
C PHE A 24 1.13 10.29 -7.42
N GLY A 25 2.14 9.58 -6.93
CA GLY A 25 3.10 10.11 -5.95
C GLY A 25 2.54 10.26 -4.52
N ARG A 26 1.22 10.10 -4.35
CA ARG A 26 0.50 10.28 -3.08
C ARG A 26 -0.70 9.33 -3.02
N VAL A 27 -1.12 9.01 -1.79
CA VAL A 27 -2.34 8.23 -1.55
C VAL A 27 -3.54 9.17 -1.60
N ARG A 28 -4.52 8.87 -2.44
CA ARG A 28 -5.75 9.65 -2.56
C ARG A 28 -6.66 9.41 -1.35
N THR A 29 -7.32 10.46 -0.91
CA THR A 29 -8.28 10.41 0.21
C THR A 29 -9.45 9.48 -0.08
N SER A 30 -9.91 9.40 -1.34
CA SER A 30 -10.97 8.47 -1.75
C SER A 30 -10.58 7.01 -1.58
N LEU A 31 -9.33 6.65 -1.92
CA LEU A 31 -8.82 5.29 -1.72
C LEU A 31 -8.75 4.96 -0.24
N MET A 32 -8.22 5.86 0.59
CA MET A 32 -8.18 5.61 2.03
C MET A 32 -9.56 5.50 2.66
N LYS A 33 -10.56 6.26 2.21
CA LYS A 33 -11.94 6.09 2.67
C LYS A 33 -12.47 4.70 2.33
N HIS A 34 -12.20 4.20 1.13
CA HIS A 34 -12.59 2.87 0.72
C HIS A 34 -11.90 1.78 1.55
N LEU A 35 -10.58 1.86 1.72
CA LEU A 35 -9.81 0.90 2.52
C LEU A 35 -10.25 0.85 3.99
N ARG A 36 -10.57 2.01 4.60
CA ARG A 36 -11.10 2.06 5.97
C ARG A 36 -12.47 1.42 6.09
N SER A 37 -13.31 1.55 5.06
CA SER A 37 -14.64 0.93 5.03
C SER A 37 -14.56 -0.58 4.81
N GLU A 38 -13.57 -1.05 4.04
CA GLU A 38 -13.44 -2.46 3.64
C GLU A 38 -12.67 -3.29 4.67
N TYR A 39 -11.54 -2.78 5.16
CA TYR A 39 -10.63 -3.49 6.06
C TYR A 39 -10.65 -2.96 7.50
N GLY A 40 -11.37 -1.87 7.76
CA GLY A 40 -11.39 -1.21 9.06
C GLY A 40 -10.35 -0.10 9.17
N GLU A 41 -10.66 0.86 10.04
CA GLU A 41 -9.87 2.08 10.19
C GLU A 41 -8.48 1.80 10.76
N GLU A 42 -8.37 0.88 11.72
CA GLU A 42 -7.10 0.51 12.37
C GLU A 42 -6.10 -0.08 11.37
N ILE A 43 -6.53 -1.06 10.57
CA ILE A 43 -5.68 -1.75 9.58
C ILE A 43 -5.20 -0.75 8.52
N ALA A 44 -6.13 -0.01 7.91
CA ALA A 44 -5.79 0.91 6.83
C ALA A 44 -4.83 2.03 7.31
N ASN A 45 -5.06 2.60 8.50
CA ASN A 45 -4.19 3.62 9.07
C ASN A 45 -2.81 3.05 9.46
N ARG A 46 -2.76 1.82 10.02
CA ARG A 46 -1.51 1.14 10.38
C ARG A 46 -0.64 0.89 9.15
N VAL A 47 -1.23 0.38 8.07
CA VAL A 47 -0.53 0.11 6.82
C VAL A 47 -0.02 1.41 6.19
N LEU A 48 -0.86 2.45 6.13
CA LEU A 48 -0.46 3.77 5.65
C LEU A 48 0.73 4.34 6.44
N ALA A 49 0.71 4.22 7.76
CA ALA A 49 1.80 4.67 8.63
C ALA A 49 3.10 3.89 8.38
N ARG A 50 3.01 2.56 8.20
CA ARG A 50 4.16 1.71 7.84
C ARG A 50 4.78 2.15 6.51
N ILE A 51 3.96 2.35 5.50
CA ILE A 51 4.37 2.79 4.16
C ILE A 51 5.02 4.17 4.24
N ASN A 52 4.40 5.15 4.92
CA ASN A 52 4.98 6.48 5.08
C ASN A 52 6.29 6.46 5.88
N LYS A 53 6.40 5.59 6.90
CA LYS A 53 7.64 5.38 7.66
C LYS A 53 8.76 4.80 6.80
N ARG A 54 8.46 3.82 5.94
CA ARG A 54 9.41 3.29 4.96
C ARG A 54 9.85 4.36 3.95
N ALA A 55 8.93 5.23 3.53
CA ALA A 55 9.23 6.32 2.59
C ALA A 55 10.11 7.39 3.23
N SER A 56 9.77 7.82 4.45
CA SER A 56 10.47 8.88 5.18
C SER A 56 11.86 8.46 5.64
N LYS A 57 12.08 7.18 5.96
CA LYS A 57 13.40 6.67 6.38
C LYS A 57 14.42 6.59 5.23
N GLY A 58 14.04 6.97 4.01
CA GLY A 58 14.91 6.90 2.84
C GLY A 58 15.28 5.47 2.45
N SER A 59 14.48 4.48 2.83
CA SER A 59 14.74 3.07 2.51
C SER A 59 14.81 2.94 0.99
N LYS A 60 16.00 2.62 0.49
CA LYS A 60 16.30 2.42 -0.93
C LYS A 60 15.26 1.47 -1.55
N GLU A 61 14.91 0.41 -0.83
CA GLU A 61 13.86 -0.56 -1.18
C GLU A 61 12.50 0.06 -1.50
N MET A 62 12.01 1.02 -0.73
CA MET A 62 10.72 1.64 -1.03
C MET A 62 10.84 2.63 -2.18
N ARG A 63 12.00 3.28 -2.32
CA ARG A 63 12.30 4.09 -3.50
C ARG A 63 12.35 3.22 -4.77
N ASP A 64 12.89 2.01 -4.67
CA ASP A 64 12.92 1.00 -5.73
C ASP A 64 11.53 0.42 -6.01
N SER A 65 10.71 0.15 -4.98
CA SER A 65 9.30 -0.22 -5.17
C SER A 65 8.51 0.92 -5.83
N LEU A 66 8.70 2.18 -5.42
CA LEU A 66 8.04 3.34 -6.06
C LEU A 66 8.57 3.64 -7.47
N LYS A 67 9.80 3.23 -7.78
CA LYS A 67 10.45 3.44 -9.08
C LYS A 67 10.31 2.27 -10.04
N ARG A 68 9.87 1.08 -9.60
CA ARG A 68 9.55 0.00 -10.54
C ARG A 68 8.40 0.49 -11.42
N PRO A 69 8.63 0.73 -12.72
CA PRO A 69 7.51 0.70 -13.66
C PRO A 69 6.88 -0.67 -13.49
N GLN A 70 5.56 -0.77 -13.65
CA GLN A 70 4.96 -2.09 -13.88
C GLN A 70 5.83 -2.76 -14.95
N LEU A 71 6.48 -3.86 -14.57
CA LEU A 71 7.13 -4.72 -15.56
C LEU A 71 5.99 -5.04 -16.53
N GLU A 72 6.10 -4.55 -17.76
CA GLU A 72 5.21 -4.96 -18.83
C GLU A 72 5.26 -6.48 -18.83
N PHE A 73 4.14 -7.08 -18.42
CA PHE A 73 3.90 -8.49 -18.63
C PHE A 73 3.53 -8.61 -20.11
N ASP A 74 4.51 -8.40 -20.99
CA ASP A 74 4.43 -8.80 -22.39
C ASP A 74 4.39 -10.33 -22.39
N PHE A 75 3.18 -10.88 -22.44
CA PHE A 75 2.96 -12.23 -22.92
C PHE A 75 3.27 -12.21 -24.42
N HIS A 76 4.42 -12.77 -24.80
CA HIS A 76 4.75 -13.12 -26.18
C HIS A 76 4.67 -14.64 -26.37
#